data_AF-A0A1G0L729-F1
#
_entry.id   AF-A0A1G0L729-F1
#
_cell.length_a   1.000
_cell.length_b   1.000
_cell.length_c   1.000
_cell.angle_alpha   90.00
_cell.angle_beta   90.00
_cell.angle_gamma   90.00
#
_symmetry.space_group_name_H-M   'P 1'
#
loop_
_entity.id
_entity.type
_entity.pdbx_description
1 polymer ?
#
loop_
_entity_poly.entity_id
_entity_poly.type
_entity_poly.pdbx_seq_one_letter_code
_entity_poly.pdbx_strand_id
1 'polypeptide(L)'
;MSLDIKALAITGAIGWGATLCVVGLLNLAFPGYGTSFLELSKSLFPGYHGPAGIGSVIVVTLYAALDGAVSGAIFGWLYNRFAGGGSKTGAA
;
A
#
# COMPACT_ATOMS: atom_id res chain seq x y z
N MET A 1 1.52 -9.38 -22.70
CA MET A 1 1.45 -10.05 -21.39
C MET A 1 0.30 -9.47 -20.60
N SER A 2 -0.45 -10.27 -19.85
CA SER A 2 -1.48 -9.80 -18.93
C SER A 2 -1.01 -10.03 -17.49
N LEU A 3 -1.05 -9.00 -16.67
CA LEU A 3 -0.80 -9.12 -15.23
C LEU A 3 -2.06 -9.64 -14.54
N ASP A 4 -1.87 -10.58 -13.61
CA ASP A 4 -2.94 -10.99 -12.71
C ASP A 4 -3.17 -9.88 -11.66
N ILE A 5 -4.35 -9.27 -11.71
CA ILE A 5 -4.74 -8.16 -10.85
C ILE A 5 -4.77 -8.58 -9.38
N LYS A 6 -5.21 -9.81 -9.07
CA LYS A 6 -5.26 -10.30 -7.69
C LYS A 6 -3.86 -10.52 -7.14
N ALA A 7 -2.99 -11.14 -7.93
CA ALA A 7 -1.60 -11.36 -7.53
C ALA A 7 -0.89 -10.02 -7.29
N LEU A 8 -1.13 -9.02 -8.14
CA LEU A 8 -0.52 -7.70 -7.99
C LEU A 8 -1.09 -6.92 -6.81
N ALA A 9 -2.39 -7.02 -6.53
CA ALA A 9 -3.01 -6.46 -5.33
C ALA A 9 -2.39 -7.07 -4.06
N ILE A 10 -2.28 -8.40 -3.95
CA ILE A 10 -1.68 -9.07 -2.80
C ILE A 10 -0.22 -8.65 -2.63
N THR A 11 0.54 -8.59 -3.74
CA THR A 11 1.94 -8.15 -3.71
C THR A 11 2.07 -6.72 -3.21
N GLY A 12 1.22 -5.81 -3.70
CA GLY A 12 1.18 -4.41 -3.25
C GLY A 12 0.80 -4.29 -1.77
N ALA A 13 -0.19 -5.06 -1.32
CA ALA A 13 -0.63 -5.09 0.08
C ALA A 13 0.49 -5.52 1.02
N ILE A 14 1.18 -6.62 0.68
CA ILE A 14 2.29 -7.14 1.48
C ILE A 14 3.47 -6.18 1.43
N GLY A 15 3.86 -5.69 0.26
CA GLY A 15 5.01 -4.79 0.12
C GLY A 15 4.82 -3.48 0.88
N TRP A 16 3.69 -2.82 0.69
CA TRP A 16 3.43 -1.54 1.35
C TRP A 16 3.14 -1.71 2.85
N GLY A 17 2.29 -2.69 3.21
CA GLY A 17 2.00 -3.01 4.61
C GLY A 17 3.25 -3.41 5.40
N ALA A 18 4.12 -4.26 4.85
CA ALA A 18 5.36 -4.68 5.51
C ALA A 18 6.32 -3.49 5.72
N THR A 19 6.41 -2.57 4.75
CA THR A 19 7.25 -1.38 4.87
C THR A 19 6.83 -0.53 6.08
N LEU A 20 5.54 -0.22 6.19
CA LEU A 20 5.02 0.59 7.29
C LEU A 20 5.07 -0.15 8.64
N CYS A 21 4.90 -1.47 8.63
CA CYS A 21 5.09 -2.32 9.79
C CYS A 21 6.53 -2.24 10.31
N VAL A 22 7.53 -2.42 9.43
CA VAL A 22 8.95 -2.34 9.80
C VAL A 22 9.31 -0.95 10.32
N VAL A 23 8.86 0.13 9.64
CA VAL A 23 9.10 1.50 10.11
C VAL A 23 8.47 1.74 11.49
N GLY A 24 7.25 1.27 11.72
CA GLY A 24 6.57 1.36 13.01
C GLY A 24 7.31 0.59 14.12
N LEU A 25 7.76 -0.64 13.85
CA LEU A 25 8.56 -1.44 14.80
C LEU A 25 9.91 -0.79 15.09
N LEU A 26 10.59 -0.25 14.08
CA LEU A 26 11.84 0.48 14.26
C LEU A 26 11.65 1.77 15.05
N ASN A 27 10.53 2.47 14.89
CA ASN A 27 10.21 3.64 15.72
C ASN A 27 10.01 3.27 17.20
N LEU A 28 9.43 2.09 17.48
CA LEU A 28 9.31 1.57 18.85
C LEU A 28 10.66 1.17 19.46
N ALA A 29 11.54 0.54 18.67
CA ALA A 29 12.87 0.14 19.11
C ALA A 29 13.83 1.34 19.23
N PHE A 30 13.70 2.32 18.34
CA PHE A 30 14.53 3.51 18.22
C PHE A 30 13.64 4.76 18.15
N PRO A 31 13.29 5.34 19.32
CA PRO A 31 12.43 6.51 19.38
C PRO A 31 12.95 7.63 18.47
N GLY A 32 12.11 8.07 17.53
CA GLY A 32 12.44 9.11 16.55
C GLY A 32 12.67 8.60 15.11
N TYR A 33 12.88 7.29 14.91
CA TYR A 33 13.09 6.74 13.57
C TYR A 33 11.83 6.81 12.71
N GLY A 34 11.87 7.52 11.58
CA GLY A 34 10.72 7.60 10.67
C GLY A 34 9.51 8.37 11.20
N THR A 35 9.67 9.16 12.27
CA THR A 35 8.56 9.91 12.89
C THR A 35 7.83 10.79 11.88
N SER A 36 8.53 11.59 11.07
CA SER A 36 7.87 12.44 10.07
C SER A 36 7.02 11.66 9.06
N PHE A 37 7.46 10.46 8.69
CA PHE A 37 6.70 9.58 7.79
C PHE A 37 5.44 9.00 8.46
N LEU A 38 5.56 8.59 9.72
CA LEU A 38 4.42 8.16 10.53
C LEU A 38 3.45 9.32 10.80
N GLU A 39 3.95 10.54 10.99
CA GLU A 39 3.10 11.71 11.17
C GLU A 39 2.33 12.10 9.91
N LEU A 40 2.93 11.97 8.72
CA LEU A 40 2.19 12.10 7.46
C LEU A 40 1.04 11.09 7.38
N SER A 41 1.21 9.89 7.94
CA SER A 41 0.16 8.88 7.97
C SER A 41 -1.06 9.29 8.81
N LYS A 42 -0.93 10.25 9.74
CA LYS A 42 -2.06 10.82 10.50
C LYS A 42 -3.06 11.55 9.60
N SER A 43 -2.60 12.20 8.52
CA SER A 43 -3.50 12.90 7.59
C SER A 43 -4.17 11.95 6.60
N LEU A 44 -3.55 10.80 6.34
CA LEU A 44 -4.04 9.79 5.40
C LEU A 44 -5.02 8.82 6.05
N PHE A 45 -4.81 8.47 7.32
CA PHE A 45 -5.51 7.37 7.99
C PHE A 45 -6.35 7.87 9.17
N PRO A 46 -7.67 8.04 9.00
CA PRO A 46 -8.57 8.38 10.09
C PRO A 46 -8.44 7.38 11.25
N GLY A 47 -8.33 7.87 12.48
CA GLY A 47 -8.17 7.04 13.67
C GLY A 47 -6.72 6.65 14.00
N TYR A 48 -5.74 6.98 13.15
CA TYR A 48 -4.34 6.90 13.49
C TYR A 48 -3.89 8.17 14.24
N HIS A 49 -3.65 8.05 15.55
CA HIS A 49 -3.28 9.19 16.41
C HIS A 49 -1.77 9.47 16.45
N GLY A 50 -0.97 8.76 15.64
CA GLY A 50 0.49 8.90 15.60
C GLY A 50 1.25 7.71 16.16
N PRO A 51 2.59 7.79 16.15
CA PRO A 51 3.46 6.76 16.70
C PRO A 51 3.30 6.71 18.22
N ALA A 52 2.41 5.84 18.70
CA ALA A 52 2.11 5.64 20.11
C ALA A 52 1.85 4.15 20.38
N GLY A 53 2.94 3.42 20.65
CA GLY A 53 2.88 2.02 21.03
C GLY A 53 2.46 1.07 19.89
N ILE A 54 2.30 -0.21 20.24
CA ILE A 54 2.08 -1.30 19.28
C ILE A 54 0.73 -1.19 18.55
N GLY A 55 -0.30 -0.63 19.19
CA GLY A 55 -1.61 -0.41 18.57
C GLY A 55 -1.52 0.51 17.35
N SER A 56 -0.69 1.56 17.44
CA SER A 56 -0.46 2.47 16.31
C SER A 56 0.20 1.74 15.12
N VAL A 57 1.16 0.84 15.39
CA VAL A 57 1.83 0.05 14.35
C VAL A 57 0.85 -0.86 13.63
N ILE A 58 -0.08 -1.49 14.36
CA ILE A 58 -1.12 -2.34 13.76
C ILE A 58 -2.02 -1.51 12.85
N VAL A 59 -2.52 -0.36 13.34
CA VAL A 59 -3.42 0.52 12.58
C VAL A 59 -2.76 0.98 11.28
N VAL A 60 -1.56 1.57 11.35
CA VAL A 60 -0.87 2.07 10.15
C VAL A 60 -0.54 0.95 9.17
N THR A 61 -0.22 -0.26 9.66
CA THR A 61 0.06 -1.43 8.81
C THR A 61 -1.17 -1.89 8.06
N LEU A 62 -2.34 -1.94 8.71
CA LEU A 62 -3.59 -2.37 8.07
C LEU A 62 -4.04 -1.38 6.99
N TYR A 63 -3.96 -0.08 7.28
CA TYR A 63 -4.25 0.95 6.30
C TYR A 63 -3.26 0.91 5.12
N ALA A 64 -1.96 0.78 5.40
CA ALA A 64 -0.96 0.63 4.34
C ALA A 64 -1.17 -0.65 3.52
N ALA A 65 -1.52 -1.78 4.13
CA ALA A 65 -1.83 -2.99 3.38
C ALA A 65 -3.04 -2.79 2.46
N LEU A 66 -4.10 -2.10 2.92
CA LEU A 66 -5.26 -1.79 2.10
C LEU A 66 -4.89 -0.87 0.93
N ASP A 67 -4.16 0.21 1.19
CA ASP A 67 -3.69 1.14 0.15
C ASP A 67 -2.81 0.42 -0.87
N GLY A 68 -1.90 -0.44 -0.41
CA GLY A 68 -1.06 -1.26 -1.28
C GLY A 68 -1.87 -2.21 -2.15
N ALA A 69 -2.93 -2.82 -1.60
CA ALA A 69 -3.83 -3.68 -2.35
C ALA A 69 -4.55 -2.93 -3.47
N VAL A 70 -5.13 -1.76 -3.13
CA VAL A 70 -5.85 -0.91 -4.07
C VAL A 70 -4.91 -0.40 -5.16
N SER A 71 -3.73 0.10 -4.78
CA SER A 71 -2.69 0.57 -5.71
C SER A 71 -2.25 -0.54 -6.66
N GLY A 72 -1.98 -1.74 -6.13
CA GLY A 72 -1.60 -2.90 -6.93
C GLY A 72 -2.71 -3.32 -7.91
N ALA A 73 -3.97 -3.32 -7.48
CA ALA A 73 -5.10 -3.62 -8.36
C ALA A 73 -5.24 -2.59 -9.50
N ILE A 74 -5.13 -1.29 -9.16
CA ILE A 74 -5.20 -0.19 -10.13
C ILE A 74 -4.06 -0.30 -11.15
N PHE A 75 -2.83 -0.55 -10.71
CA PHE A 75 -1.69 -0.72 -11.62
C PHE A 75 -1.84 -1.94 -12.53
N GLY A 76 -2.35 -3.06 -12.01
CA GLY A 76 -2.59 -4.27 -12.80
C GLY A 76 -3.64 -4.03 -13.87
N TRP A 77 -4.73 -3.34 -13.50
CA TRP A 77 -5.77 -2.96 -14.44
C TRP A 77 -5.27 -1.97 -15.51
N LEU A 78 -4.57 -0.90 -15.11
CA LEU A 78 -4.01 0.09 -16.04
C LEU A 78 -3.00 -0.55 -17.00
N TYR A 79 -2.10 -1.40 -16.48
CA TYR A 79 -1.14 -2.12 -17.30
C TYR A 79 -1.86 -2.97 -18.36
N ASN A 80 -2.86 -3.76 -17.96
CA ASN A 80 -3.64 -4.58 -18.88
C ASN A 80 -4.41 -3.74 -19.90
N ARG A 81 -4.90 -2.55 -19.50
CA ARG A 81 -5.63 -1.63 -20.38
C ARG A 81 -4.74 -1.04 -21.49
N PHE A 82 -3.50 -0.69 -21.17
CA PHE A 82 -2.55 -0.16 -22.14
C PHE A 82 -1.88 -1.27 -22.95
N ALA A 83 -1.47 -2.37 -22.31
CA ALA A 83 -0.85 -3.52 -22.97
C ALA A 83 -1.84 -4.29 -23.87
N GLY A 84 -3.13 -4.32 -23.51
CA GLY A 84 -4.21 -4.91 -24.32
C GLY A 84 -4.89 -3.92 -25.28
N GLY A 85 -4.53 -2.64 -25.25
CA GLY A 85 -5.09 -1.58 -26.09
C GLY A 85 -4.77 -1.69 -27.59
N GLY A 86 -3.93 -2.65 -27.99
CA GLY A 86 -3.60 -2.91 -29.39
C GLY A 86 -4.52 -3.90 -30.11
N SER A 87 -5.58 -4.43 -29.48
CA SER A 87 -6.34 -5.56 -30.08
C SER A 87 -7.86 -5.47 -30.02
N LYS A 88 -8.46 -4.26 -29.93
CA LYS A 88 -9.93 -4.09 -30.02
C LYS A 88 -10.41 -2.85 -30.80
N THR A 89 -9.78 -2.53 -31.92
CA THR A 89 -10.42 -1.74 -32.99
C THR A 89 -10.35 -2.52 -34.28
N GLY A 90 -11.42 -3.25 -34.59
CA GLY A 90 -11.54 -4.03 -35.83
C GLY A 90 -12.44 -5.25 -35.66
N ALA A 91 -13.74 -5.04 -35.43
CA ALA A 91 -14.83 -5.93 -35.85
C ALA A 91 -16.15 -5.40 -35.29
N ALA A 92 -16.82 -4.55 -36.06
CA ALA A 92 -18.26 -4.54 -36.35
C ALA A 92 -18.57 -3.24 -37.11
#